data_AF-A0AAW1P4T8-F1
#
_entry.id   AF-A0AAW1P4T8-F1
#
_cell.length_a   1.000
_cell.length_b   1.000
_cell.length_c   1.000
_cell.angle_alpha   90.00
_cell.angle_beta   90.00
_cell.angle_gamma   90.00
#
_symmetry.space_group_name_H-M   'P 1'
#
loop_
_entity.id
_entity.type
_entity.pdbx_description
1 polymer ?
#
loop_
_entity_poly.entity_id
_entity_poly.type
_entity_poly.pdbx_seq_one_letter_code
_entity_poly.pdbx_strand_id
1 'polypeptide(L)'
;MSDDEVHFDADLFTNESYESRHVQVGSHRLNLLCSPSACTDYDLTGQVLWPAASLLASYLAAHPERLTGRSCACELGAGLGLVGLVAAQHCPVVLTDHSEVVLRVLRRNVDANVTDHWAQCMLLDWGDVEGIEAVLAAAPDQQGFDLVLGADVCYSVKALPSLFSTAARLLSPAPGALFLLGYVSRAAGIDRGIHTEAARVGLGIMEIAGTRQSVGGGLEGVVFQLQHCTQ
;
A
#
# COMPACT_ATOMS: atom_id res chain seq x y z
N MET A 1 -32.05 38.73 7.44
CA MET A 1 -30.95 38.34 6.53
C MET A 1 -30.47 37.02 7.08
N SER A 2 -31.05 35.93 6.57
CA SER A 2 -30.66 34.57 6.94
C SER A 2 -29.46 34.21 6.09
N ASP A 3 -28.37 33.83 6.73
CA ASP A 3 -27.19 33.28 6.08
C ASP A 3 -27.60 31.95 5.44
N ASP A 4 -27.66 31.93 4.11
CA ASP A 4 -27.76 30.70 3.32
C ASP A 4 -26.43 29.97 3.43
N GLU A 5 -26.29 29.15 4.47
CA GLU A 5 -25.17 28.22 4.62
C GLU A 5 -25.30 27.16 3.53
N VAL A 6 -24.48 27.30 2.47
CA VAL A 6 -24.40 26.32 1.39
C VAL A 6 -23.80 25.04 1.97
N HIS A 7 -24.67 24.09 2.32
CA HIS A 7 -24.26 22.72 2.62
C HIS A 7 -23.65 22.11 1.34
N PHE A 8 -22.33 22.18 1.24
CA PHE A 8 -21.55 21.43 0.26
C PHE A 8 -21.65 19.95 0.61
N ASP A 9 -22.55 19.25 -0.05
CA ASP A 9 -22.60 17.79 0.01
C ASP A 9 -21.46 17.22 -0.84
N ALA A 10 -20.34 16.90 -0.19
CA ALA A 10 -19.19 16.28 -0.84
C ALA A 10 -19.55 14.93 -1.48
N ASP A 11 -20.62 14.26 -1.02
CA ASP A 11 -21.06 12.98 -1.55
C ASP A 11 -21.61 13.10 -2.99
N LEU A 12 -21.97 14.32 -3.42
CA LEU A 12 -22.42 14.58 -4.80
C LEU A 12 -21.30 14.39 -5.84
N PHE A 13 -20.03 14.46 -5.43
CA PHE A 13 -18.86 14.33 -6.31
C PHE A 13 -18.08 13.03 -6.09
N THR A 14 -18.44 12.22 -5.10
CA THR A 14 -17.80 10.91 -4.87
C THR A 14 -18.49 9.82 -5.67
N ASN A 15 -17.79 9.28 -6.67
CA ASN A 15 -18.28 8.11 -7.39
C ASN A 15 -17.99 6.82 -6.61
N GLU A 16 -18.97 6.30 -5.88
CA GLU A 16 -18.91 5.01 -5.17
C GLU A 16 -19.60 3.85 -5.94
N SER A 17 -19.69 3.96 -7.27
CA SER A 17 -20.17 2.85 -8.11
C SER A 17 -19.09 1.77 -8.25
N TYR A 18 -19.11 0.81 -7.32
CA TYR A 18 -18.18 -0.31 -7.32
C TYR A 18 -18.77 -1.55 -8.00
N GLU A 19 -17.94 -2.22 -8.78
CA GLU A 19 -18.23 -3.55 -9.31
C GLU A 19 -17.45 -4.61 -8.53
N SER A 20 -18.09 -5.76 -8.29
CA SER A 20 -17.44 -6.91 -7.67
C SER A 20 -16.59 -7.63 -8.72
N ARG A 21 -15.29 -7.73 -8.47
CA ARG A 21 -14.34 -8.43 -9.32
C ARG A 21 -13.69 -9.57 -8.55
N HIS A 22 -13.79 -10.77 -9.11
CA HIS A 22 -13.00 -11.90 -8.64
C HIS A 22 -11.56 -11.78 -9.14
N VAL A 23 -10.61 -11.75 -8.20
CA VAL A 23 -9.18 -11.69 -8.48
C VAL A 23 -8.54 -12.97 -7.95
N GLN A 24 -7.84 -13.69 -8.82
CA GLN A 24 -7.08 -14.87 -8.46
C GLN A 24 -5.59 -14.48 -8.38
N VAL A 25 -4.97 -14.68 -7.22
CA VAL A 25 -3.54 -14.45 -7.01
C VAL A 25 -2.91 -15.71 -6.40
N GLY A 26 -2.16 -16.46 -7.20
CA GLY A 26 -1.70 -17.79 -6.79
C GLY A 26 -2.87 -18.70 -6.43
N SER A 27 -2.88 -19.25 -5.21
CA SER A 27 -4.00 -20.04 -4.67
C SER A 27 -5.10 -19.19 -4.02
N HIS A 28 -4.85 -17.90 -3.77
CA HIS A 28 -5.80 -17.03 -3.11
C HIS A 28 -6.86 -16.51 -4.09
N ARG A 29 -8.13 -16.70 -3.72
CA ARG A 29 -9.28 -16.17 -4.46
C ARG A 29 -9.88 -15.03 -3.65
N LEU A 30 -9.74 -13.82 -4.16
CA LEU A 30 -10.22 -12.60 -3.52
C LEU A 30 -11.41 -12.03 -4.28
N ASN A 31 -12.35 -11.43 -3.55
CA ASN A 31 -13.45 -10.65 -4.10
C ASN A 31 -13.23 -9.17 -3.78
N LEU A 32 -12.91 -8.38 -4.79
CA LEU A 32 -12.66 -6.95 -4.64
C LEU A 32 -13.80 -6.14 -5.22
N LEU A 33 -14.30 -5.20 -4.44
CA LEU A 33 -15.04 -4.06 -4.95
C LEU A 33 -14.04 -3.09 -5.57
N CYS A 34 -14.24 -2.74 -6.83
CA CYS A 34 -13.39 -1.81 -7.56
C CYS A 34 -14.22 -0.86 -8.44
N SER A 35 -13.76 0.37 -8.61
CA SER A 35 -14.32 1.25 -9.63
C SER A 35 -14.01 0.68 -11.03
N PRO A 36 -14.97 0.68 -11.97
CA PRO A 36 -14.77 0.18 -13.32
C PRO A 36 -13.82 1.05 -14.16
N SER A 37 -13.48 2.26 -13.69
CA SER A 37 -12.61 3.18 -14.41
C SER A 37 -11.73 3.99 -13.47
N ALA A 38 -10.51 4.27 -13.92
CA ALA A 38 -9.60 5.17 -13.23
C ALA A 38 -10.22 6.57 -13.15
N CYS A 39 -10.22 7.14 -11.95
CA CYS A 39 -10.57 8.54 -11.73
C CYS A 39 -9.34 9.41 -11.98
N THR A 40 -9.53 10.60 -12.54
CA THR A 40 -8.45 11.60 -12.65
C THR A 40 -8.25 12.37 -11.35
N ASP A 41 -9.19 12.27 -10.41
CA ASP A 41 -9.07 12.90 -9.10
C ASP A 41 -8.04 12.14 -8.28
N TYR A 42 -6.99 12.86 -7.89
CA TYR A 42 -5.83 12.33 -7.21
C TYR A 42 -6.21 11.50 -5.96
N ASP A 43 -7.15 12.02 -5.17
CA ASP A 43 -7.63 11.44 -3.91
C ASP A 43 -8.45 10.15 -4.08
N LEU A 44 -8.84 9.83 -5.33
CA LEU A 44 -9.74 8.74 -5.69
C LEU A 44 -9.09 7.65 -6.53
N THR A 45 -7.81 7.81 -6.89
CA THR A 45 -7.06 6.82 -7.68
C THR A 45 -6.92 5.46 -6.99
N GLY A 46 -7.03 5.42 -5.66
CA GLY A 46 -7.02 4.20 -4.85
C GLY A 46 -8.23 3.27 -5.06
N GLN A 47 -9.25 3.70 -5.80
CA GLN A 47 -10.45 2.90 -6.09
C GLN A 47 -10.28 1.92 -7.25
N VAL A 48 -9.10 1.89 -7.90
CA VAL A 48 -8.80 1.02 -9.06
C VAL A 48 -7.63 0.10 -8.77
N LEU A 49 -7.63 -1.06 -9.44
CA LEU A 49 -6.55 -2.02 -9.35
C LEU A 49 -5.38 -1.63 -10.26
N TRP A 50 -4.27 -1.23 -9.64
CA TRP A 50 -3.06 -0.85 -10.35
C TRP A 50 -2.13 -2.04 -10.65
N PRO A 51 -1.34 -2.00 -11.75
CA PRO A 51 -0.51 -3.15 -12.14
C PRO A 51 0.56 -3.54 -11.11
N ALA A 52 1.15 -2.57 -10.39
CA ALA A 52 2.11 -2.86 -9.33
C ALA A 52 1.49 -3.63 -8.15
N ALA A 53 0.20 -3.44 -7.85
CA ALA A 53 -0.50 -4.21 -6.82
C ALA A 53 -0.61 -5.68 -7.23
N SER A 54 -1.01 -5.95 -8.47
CA SER A 54 -1.04 -7.32 -9.02
C SER A 54 0.34 -7.97 -9.05
N LEU A 55 1.38 -7.19 -9.38
CA LEU A 55 2.77 -7.65 -9.39
C LEU A 55 3.24 -8.07 -7.99
N LEU A 56 3.10 -7.19 -7.00
CA LEU A 56 3.55 -7.47 -5.63
C LEU A 56 2.71 -8.57 -4.97
N ALA A 57 1.39 -8.57 -5.18
CA ALA A 57 0.51 -9.61 -4.65
C ALA A 57 0.87 -11.00 -5.23
N SER A 58 1.15 -11.08 -6.54
CA SER A 58 1.59 -12.32 -7.18
C SER A 58 2.95 -12.78 -6.66
N TYR A 59 3.87 -11.85 -6.42
CA TYR A 59 5.15 -12.15 -5.81
C TYR A 59 4.98 -12.76 -4.41
N LEU A 60 4.16 -12.14 -3.55
CA LEU A 60 3.91 -12.63 -2.19
C LEU A 60 3.18 -13.96 -2.16
N ALA A 61 2.20 -14.18 -3.04
CA ALA A 61 1.50 -15.46 -3.15
C ALA A 61 2.42 -16.61 -3.60
N ALA A 62 3.45 -16.31 -4.40
CA ALA A 62 4.47 -17.26 -4.80
C ALA A 62 5.56 -17.48 -3.75
N HIS A 63 5.67 -16.58 -2.76
CA HIS A 63 6.70 -16.58 -1.72
C HIS A 63 6.08 -16.42 -0.32
N PRO A 64 5.19 -17.34 0.12
CA PRO A 64 4.50 -17.22 1.41
C PRO A 64 5.46 -17.22 2.61
N GLU A 65 6.70 -17.70 2.45
CA GLU A 65 7.76 -17.60 3.47
C GLU A 65 8.17 -16.15 3.78
N ARG A 66 7.83 -15.19 2.91
CA ARG A 66 8.03 -13.76 3.19
C ARG A 66 7.03 -13.23 4.22
N LEU A 67 5.87 -13.88 4.33
CA LEU A 67 4.74 -13.47 5.18
C LEU A 67 4.61 -14.34 6.44
N THR A 68 4.90 -15.63 6.31
CA THR A 68 4.74 -16.60 7.40
C THR A 68 5.68 -16.25 8.56
N GLY A 69 5.14 -16.18 9.77
CA GLY A 69 5.92 -15.87 10.97
C GLY A 69 6.18 -14.37 11.21
N ARG A 70 5.66 -13.49 10.34
CA ARG A 70 5.61 -12.05 10.60
C ARG A 70 4.63 -11.77 11.74
N SER A 71 5.04 -10.89 12.65
CA SER A 71 4.25 -10.42 13.78
C SER A 71 3.10 -9.53 13.31
N CYS A 72 3.38 -8.57 12.42
CA CYS A 72 2.38 -7.73 11.78
C CYS A 72 2.97 -6.99 10.57
N ALA A 73 2.22 -6.94 9.47
CA ALA A 73 2.56 -6.13 8.31
C ALA A 73 1.80 -4.78 8.30
N CYS A 74 2.38 -3.75 7.69
CA CYS A 74 1.69 -2.50 7.39
C CYS A 74 1.76 -2.19 5.89
N GLU A 75 0.61 -1.99 5.24
CA GLU A 75 0.55 -1.54 3.84
C GLU A 75 0.33 -0.03 3.75
N LEU A 76 1.21 0.67 3.03
CA LEU A 76 1.12 2.08 2.69
C LEU A 76 0.38 2.26 1.36
N GLY A 77 -0.62 3.15 1.34
CA GLY A 77 -1.40 3.44 0.12
C GLY A 77 -2.10 2.18 -0.41
N ALA A 78 -2.84 1.51 0.46
CA ALA A 78 -3.41 0.19 0.19
C ALA A 78 -4.45 0.21 -0.94
N GLY A 79 -5.11 1.34 -1.21
CA GLY A 79 -6.15 1.43 -2.22
C GLY A 79 -7.27 0.43 -1.95
N LEU A 80 -7.46 -0.53 -2.86
CA LEU A 80 -8.42 -1.63 -2.72
C LEU A 80 -7.95 -2.78 -1.81
N GLY A 81 -6.69 -2.76 -1.40
CA GLY A 81 -6.09 -3.69 -0.43
C GLY A 81 -5.57 -4.99 -1.02
N LEU A 82 -5.40 -5.14 -2.34
CA LEU A 82 -5.04 -6.43 -2.94
C LEU A 82 -3.81 -7.07 -2.27
N VAL A 83 -2.75 -6.30 -2.04
CA VAL A 83 -1.49 -6.81 -1.48
C VAL A 83 -1.68 -7.15 0.01
N GLY A 84 -2.25 -6.24 0.79
CA GLY A 84 -2.53 -6.47 2.20
C GLY A 84 -3.51 -7.61 2.45
N LEU A 85 -4.48 -7.84 1.56
CA LEU A 85 -5.41 -8.96 1.64
C LEU A 85 -4.74 -10.30 1.36
N VAL A 86 -3.74 -10.35 0.46
CA VAL A 86 -2.88 -11.54 0.31
C VAL A 86 -2.04 -11.74 1.56
N ALA A 87 -1.44 -10.68 2.11
CA ALA A 87 -0.66 -10.76 3.34
C ALA A 87 -1.50 -11.23 4.55
N ALA A 88 -2.75 -10.77 4.63
CA ALA A 88 -3.72 -11.12 5.67
C ALA A 88 -4.16 -12.59 5.64
N GLN A 89 -3.76 -13.37 4.64
CA GLN A 89 -3.94 -14.82 4.64
C GLN A 89 -2.86 -15.55 5.46
N HIS A 90 -1.83 -14.85 5.93
CA HIS A 90 -0.64 -15.44 6.57
C HIS A 90 -0.22 -14.76 7.87
N CYS A 91 -0.51 -13.47 8.04
CA CYS A 91 -0.15 -12.70 9.23
C CYS A 91 -1.13 -11.54 9.49
N PRO A 92 -1.13 -10.93 10.69
CA PRO A 92 -1.90 -9.71 10.96
C PRO A 92 -1.46 -8.54 10.09
N VAL A 93 -2.40 -7.69 9.63
CA VAL A 93 -2.09 -6.58 8.72
C VAL A 93 -2.79 -5.27 9.13
N VAL A 94 -2.05 -4.16 9.12
CA VAL A 94 -2.60 -2.80 9.10
C VAL A 94 -2.57 -2.29 7.66
N LEU A 95 -3.71 -1.91 7.11
CA LEU A 95 -3.82 -1.35 5.76
C LEU A 95 -4.11 0.14 5.87
N THR A 96 -3.31 0.98 5.21
CA THR A 96 -3.40 2.43 5.36
C THR A 96 -3.63 3.14 4.03
N ASP A 97 -4.43 4.20 4.07
CA ASP A 97 -4.63 5.12 2.95
C ASP A 97 -4.96 6.52 3.48
N HIS A 98 -4.70 7.56 2.69
CA HIS A 98 -4.96 8.95 3.03
C HIS A 98 -6.43 9.38 2.82
N SER A 99 -7.18 8.61 2.03
CA SER A 99 -8.53 8.97 1.59
C SER A 99 -9.59 8.16 2.33
N GLU A 100 -10.45 8.82 3.11
CA GLU A 100 -11.57 8.15 3.80
C GLU A 100 -12.52 7.45 2.83
N VAL A 101 -12.69 7.98 1.61
CA VAL A 101 -13.50 7.35 0.55
C VAL A 101 -12.87 6.00 0.16
N VAL A 102 -11.55 5.97 -0.04
CA VAL A 102 -10.81 4.73 -0.33
C VAL A 102 -10.88 3.77 0.86
N LEU A 103 -10.75 4.26 2.09
CA LEU A 103 -10.88 3.43 3.28
C LEU A 103 -12.27 2.80 3.43
N ARG A 104 -13.35 3.47 2.99
CA ARG A 104 -14.71 2.87 2.98
C ARG A 104 -14.76 1.61 2.12
N VAL A 105 -14.25 1.65 0.89
CA VAL A 105 -14.21 0.46 0.02
C VAL A 105 -13.20 -0.58 0.49
N LEU A 106 -12.05 -0.14 1.01
CA LEU A 106 -11.04 -1.03 1.57
C LEU A 106 -11.58 -1.86 2.75
N ARG A 107 -12.30 -1.24 3.69
CA ARG A 107 -12.94 -1.93 4.82
C ARG A 107 -13.91 -3.02 4.33
N ARG A 108 -14.72 -2.71 3.31
CA ARG A 108 -15.64 -3.69 2.69
C ARG A 108 -14.89 -4.85 2.02
N ASN A 109 -13.74 -4.57 1.41
CA ASN A 109 -12.88 -5.61 0.84
C ASN A 109 -12.23 -6.47 1.94
N VAL A 110 -11.82 -5.87 3.06
CA VAL A 110 -11.33 -6.62 4.23
C VAL A 110 -12.39 -7.56 4.77
N ASP A 111 -13.60 -7.05 5.04
CA ASP A 111 -14.73 -7.84 5.56
C ASP A 111 -15.10 -9.02 4.65
N ALA A 112 -14.93 -8.88 3.33
CA ALA A 112 -15.27 -9.90 2.36
C ALA A 112 -14.20 -11.01 2.20
N ASN A 113 -12.96 -10.78 2.65
CA ASN A 113 -11.82 -11.64 2.31
C ASN A 113 -10.98 -12.12 3.50
N VAL A 114 -11.05 -11.44 4.64
CA VAL A 114 -10.23 -11.76 5.81
C VAL A 114 -11.10 -12.48 6.85
N THR A 115 -10.72 -13.71 7.19
CA THR A 115 -11.47 -14.56 8.12
C THR A 115 -10.61 -15.13 9.24
N ASP A 116 -9.37 -15.53 8.92
CA ASP A 116 -8.50 -16.26 9.84
C ASP A 116 -7.52 -15.36 10.63
N HIS A 117 -7.09 -14.24 10.05
CA HIS A 117 -6.17 -13.30 10.70
C HIS A 117 -6.81 -11.93 10.92
N TRP A 118 -6.16 -11.13 11.76
CA TRP A 118 -6.61 -9.78 12.05
C TRP A 118 -6.16 -8.79 10.96
N ALA A 119 -7.07 -7.95 10.50
CA ALA A 119 -6.77 -6.84 9.59
C ALA A 119 -7.46 -5.55 10.07
N GLN A 120 -6.74 -4.42 10.06
CA GLN A 120 -7.28 -3.12 10.44
C GLN A 120 -6.99 -2.08 9.35
N CYS A 121 -8.01 -1.31 8.97
CA CYS A 121 -7.86 -0.17 8.07
C CYS A 121 -7.66 1.12 8.86
N MET A 122 -6.64 1.92 8.53
CA MET A 122 -6.31 3.17 9.23
C MET A 122 -6.07 4.33 8.26
N LEU A 123 -6.46 5.53 8.67
CA LEU A 123 -6.15 6.76 7.94
C LEU A 123 -4.68 7.10 8.14
N LEU A 124 -3.97 7.34 7.03
CA LEU A 124 -2.57 7.79 7.07
C LEU A 124 -2.27 8.63 5.83
N ASP A 125 -2.01 9.91 6.03
CA ASP A 125 -1.30 10.72 5.04
C ASP A 125 0.21 10.62 5.31
N TRP A 126 1.00 10.48 4.26
CA TRP A 126 2.44 10.29 4.42
C TRP A 126 3.09 11.57 4.93
N GLY A 127 3.93 11.42 5.96
CA GLY A 127 4.57 12.54 6.63
C GLY A 127 3.74 13.19 7.73
N ASP A 128 2.46 12.78 7.90
CA ASP A 128 1.68 13.17 9.07
C ASP A 128 2.23 12.49 10.32
N VAL A 129 2.72 13.29 11.27
CA VAL A 129 3.36 12.76 12.48
C VAL A 129 2.35 12.05 13.36
N GLU A 130 1.15 12.60 13.53
CA GLU A 130 0.13 12.04 14.41
C GLU A 130 -0.44 10.74 13.84
N GLY A 131 -0.74 10.71 12.54
CA GLY A 131 -1.14 9.49 11.83
C GLY A 131 -0.08 8.37 11.92
N ILE A 132 1.20 8.71 11.78
CA ILE A 132 2.29 7.72 11.94
C ILE A 132 2.33 7.14 13.35
N GLU A 133 2.23 7.98 14.39
CA GLU A 133 2.21 7.51 15.78
C GLU A 133 0.96 6.65 16.07
N ALA A 134 -0.20 7.01 15.51
CA ALA A 134 -1.41 6.20 15.62
C ALA A 134 -1.23 4.81 14.98
N VAL A 135 -0.63 4.74 13.79
CA VAL A 135 -0.33 3.48 13.10
C VAL A 135 0.73 2.66 13.86
N LEU A 136 1.77 3.30 14.41
CA LEU A 136 2.77 2.64 15.27
C LEU A 136 2.14 2.04 16.53
N ALA A 137 1.15 2.70 17.13
CA ALA A 137 0.44 2.18 18.29
C ALA A 137 -0.36 0.90 18.00
N ALA A 138 -0.66 0.61 16.73
CA ALA A 138 -1.28 -0.64 16.29
C ALA A 138 -0.26 -1.78 16.08
N ALA A 139 1.04 -1.49 16.04
CA ALA A 139 2.08 -2.52 15.96
C ALA A 139 2.15 -3.32 17.28
N PRO A 140 2.33 -4.66 17.25
CA PRO A 140 2.24 -5.52 18.44
C PRO A 140 3.12 -5.12 19.63
N ASP A 141 4.31 -4.56 19.35
CA ASP A 141 5.29 -4.13 20.36
C ASP A 141 5.54 -2.60 20.36
N GLN A 142 4.80 -1.85 19.54
CA GLN A 142 4.99 -0.42 19.29
C GLN A 142 6.41 -0.05 18.81
N GLN A 143 7.19 -1.00 18.28
CA GLN A 143 8.52 -0.76 17.72
C GLN A 143 8.53 -0.81 16.19
N GLY A 144 7.36 -0.72 15.56
CA GLY A 144 7.18 -0.78 14.12
C GLY A 144 6.79 -2.17 13.61
N PHE A 145 6.67 -2.28 12.29
CA PHE A 145 6.24 -3.47 11.59
C PHE A 145 7.45 -4.22 11.04
N ASP A 146 7.47 -5.55 11.19
CA ASP A 146 8.52 -6.37 10.59
C ASP A 146 8.33 -6.52 9.07
N LEU A 147 7.19 -6.09 8.54
CA LEU A 147 6.95 -5.99 7.10
C LEU A 147 6.18 -4.72 6.77
N VAL A 148 6.78 -3.84 5.99
CA VAL A 148 6.07 -2.73 5.33
C VAL A 148 5.84 -3.12 3.87
N LEU A 149 4.66 -2.80 3.33
CA LEU A 149 4.25 -3.09 1.96
C LEU A 149 3.85 -1.78 1.29
N GLY A 150 4.09 -1.66 -0.01
CA GLY A 150 3.57 -0.56 -0.81
C GLY A 150 3.56 -0.94 -2.28
N ALA A 151 2.46 -0.68 -2.97
CA ALA A 151 2.33 -0.98 -4.40
C ALA A 151 1.80 0.22 -5.17
N ASP A 152 2.55 0.64 -6.18
CA ASP A 152 2.26 1.82 -7.00
C ASP A 152 2.16 3.15 -6.22
N VAL A 153 2.75 3.21 -5.02
CA VAL A 153 2.79 4.40 -4.16
C VAL A 153 3.79 5.47 -4.64
N CYS A 154 4.72 5.11 -5.51
CA CYS A 154 5.71 6.02 -6.08
C CYS A 154 5.21 6.62 -7.41
N TYR A 155 4.23 7.52 -7.35
CA TYR A 155 3.67 8.18 -8.56
C TYR A 155 4.00 9.67 -8.67
N SER A 156 4.46 10.32 -7.58
CA SER A 156 4.75 11.76 -7.53
C SER A 156 6.11 12.03 -6.88
N VAL A 157 7.00 12.73 -7.59
CA VAL A 157 8.32 13.12 -7.07
C VAL A 157 8.19 13.94 -5.79
N LYS A 158 7.11 14.72 -5.65
CA LYS A 158 6.85 15.54 -4.46
C LYS A 158 6.45 14.69 -3.25
N ALA A 159 5.82 13.53 -3.47
CA ALA A 159 5.35 12.65 -2.40
C ALA A 159 6.44 11.69 -1.92
N LEU A 160 7.46 11.38 -2.74
CA LEU A 160 8.52 10.44 -2.37
C LEU A 160 9.19 10.77 -1.02
N PRO A 161 9.55 12.04 -0.70
CA PRO A 161 10.16 12.36 0.59
C PRO A 161 9.31 11.96 1.79
N SER A 162 8.00 12.20 1.72
CA SER A 162 7.06 11.87 2.79
C SER A 162 6.79 10.36 2.87
N LEU A 163 6.63 9.69 1.71
CA LEU A 163 6.45 8.25 1.62
C LEU A 163 7.60 7.48 2.27
N PHE A 164 8.84 7.79 1.87
CA PHE A 164 10.02 7.07 2.36
C PHE A 164 10.31 7.36 3.83
N SER A 165 10.10 8.61 4.27
CA SER A 165 10.19 8.97 5.70
C SER A 165 9.17 8.19 6.54
N THR A 166 7.94 8.07 6.04
CA THR A 166 6.87 7.29 6.68
C THR A 166 7.23 5.82 6.74
N ALA A 167 7.64 5.22 5.61
CA ALA A 167 8.05 3.82 5.56
C ALA A 167 9.20 3.52 6.52
N ALA A 168 10.21 4.39 6.60
CA ALA A 168 11.35 4.22 7.50
C ALA A 168 10.98 4.35 8.98
N ARG A 169 9.99 5.19 9.34
CA ARG A 169 9.50 5.30 10.72
C ARG A 169 8.63 4.11 11.13
N LEU A 170 7.86 3.56 10.19
CA LEU A 170 7.00 2.40 10.45
C LEU A 170 7.76 1.08 10.42
N LEU A 171 8.88 0.99 9.71
CA LEU A 171 9.67 -0.21 9.63
C LEU A 171 10.39 -0.47 10.96
N SER A 172 10.25 -1.69 11.49
CA SER A 172 10.96 -2.08 12.72
C SER A 172 12.48 -2.02 12.52
N PRO A 173 13.25 -1.56 13.54
CA PRO A 173 14.71 -1.63 13.50
C PRO A 173 15.25 -3.05 13.69
N ALA A 174 14.38 -4.03 13.99
CA ALA A 174 14.79 -5.42 14.23
C ALA A 174 15.40 -6.06 12.97
N PRO A 175 16.42 -6.93 13.12
CA PRO A 175 16.96 -7.69 12.01
C PRO A 175 15.88 -8.48 11.27
N GLY A 176 15.87 -8.40 9.94
CA GLY A 176 14.89 -9.10 9.10
C GLY A 176 13.61 -8.34 8.82
N ALA A 177 13.43 -7.14 9.38
CA ALA A 177 12.36 -6.23 8.98
C ALA A 177 12.58 -5.76 7.52
N LEU A 178 11.53 -5.83 6.70
CA LEU A 178 11.60 -5.50 5.27
C LEU A 178 10.53 -4.50 4.87
N PHE A 179 10.86 -3.59 3.96
CA PHE A 179 9.88 -2.87 3.15
C PHE A 179 9.88 -3.44 1.73
N LEU A 180 8.77 -4.03 1.30
CA LEU A 180 8.59 -4.52 -0.08
C LEU A 180 7.79 -3.51 -0.89
N LEU A 181 8.40 -3.03 -1.98
CA LEU A 181 7.84 -2.01 -2.85
C LEU A 181 7.60 -2.58 -4.25
N GLY A 182 6.33 -2.73 -4.63
CA GLY A 182 5.92 -3.00 -6.00
C GLY A 182 5.87 -1.69 -6.80
N TYR A 183 6.64 -1.60 -7.88
CA TYR A 183 6.78 -0.37 -8.66
C TYR A 183 6.65 -0.62 -10.16
N VAL A 184 5.97 0.28 -10.87
CA VAL A 184 5.96 0.33 -12.33
C VAL A 184 6.63 1.61 -12.81
N SER A 185 7.69 1.46 -13.60
CA SER A 185 8.43 2.60 -14.14
C SER A 185 7.59 3.39 -15.13
N ARG A 186 7.37 4.67 -14.82
CA ARG A 186 6.60 5.60 -15.67
C ARG A 186 7.36 6.88 -15.99
N ALA A 187 8.32 7.26 -15.16
CA ALA A 187 9.06 8.49 -15.33
C ALA A 187 10.46 8.38 -14.71
N ALA A 188 11.48 8.75 -15.48
CA ALA A 188 12.89 8.74 -15.05
C ALA A 188 13.16 9.57 -13.77
N GLY A 189 12.34 10.60 -13.52
CA GLY A 189 12.41 11.38 -12.29
C GLY A 189 12.04 10.56 -11.04
N ILE A 190 11.01 9.73 -11.15
CA ILE A 190 10.57 8.83 -10.07
C ILE A 190 11.57 7.69 -9.89
N ASP A 191 12.03 7.09 -11.00
CA ASP A 191 13.00 5.98 -10.97
C ASP A 191 14.23 6.36 -10.15
N ARG A 192 14.80 7.56 -10.40
CA ARG A 192 15.93 8.08 -9.62
C ARG A 192 15.53 8.45 -8.19
N GLY A 193 14.37 9.08 -8.03
CA GLY A 193 13.85 9.53 -6.74
C GLY A 193 13.70 8.39 -5.73
N ILE A 194 13.25 7.21 -6.15
CA ILE A 194 13.13 6.03 -5.29
C ILE A 194 14.47 5.68 -4.62
N HIS A 195 15.55 5.63 -5.39
CA HIS A 195 16.88 5.32 -4.85
C HIS A 195 17.43 6.45 -3.98
N THR A 196 17.22 7.71 -4.40
CA THR A 196 17.67 8.88 -3.64
C THR A 196 16.97 8.96 -2.27
N GLU A 197 15.66 8.77 -2.24
CA GLU A 197 14.87 8.87 -1.02
C GLU A 197 15.10 7.68 -0.08
N ALA A 198 15.23 6.46 -0.60
CA ALA A 198 15.65 5.30 0.18
C ALA A 198 16.98 5.56 0.91
N ALA A 199 17.99 6.03 0.18
CA ALA A 199 19.30 6.36 0.76
C ALA A 199 19.20 7.49 1.80
N ARG A 200 18.38 8.52 1.54
CA ARG A 200 18.18 9.65 2.46
C ARG A 200 17.65 9.22 3.82
N VAL A 201 16.79 8.20 3.86
CA VAL A 201 16.20 7.66 5.11
C VAL A 201 16.96 6.44 5.65
N GLY A 202 18.15 6.14 5.12
CA GLY A 202 19.00 5.05 5.62
C GLY A 202 18.51 3.64 5.26
N LEU A 203 17.69 3.51 4.21
CA LEU A 203 17.25 2.22 3.68
C LEU A 203 18.12 1.80 2.50
N GLY A 204 18.75 0.63 2.61
CA GLY A 204 19.35 -0.05 1.48
C GLY A 204 18.24 -0.59 0.59
N ILE A 205 18.34 -0.36 -0.72
CA ILE A 205 17.36 -0.79 -1.72
C ILE A 205 17.99 -1.78 -2.71
N MET A 206 17.30 -2.87 -2.98
CA MET A 206 17.70 -3.87 -3.97
C MET A 206 16.49 -4.34 -4.78
N GLU A 207 16.70 -4.54 -6.08
CA GLU A 207 15.73 -5.26 -6.91
C GLU A 207 15.72 -6.74 -6.52
N ILE A 208 14.53 -7.31 -6.37
CA ILE A 208 14.39 -8.75 -6.18
C ILE A 208 14.55 -9.42 -7.54
N ALA A 209 15.58 -10.26 -7.66
CA ALA A 209 15.90 -10.95 -8.90
C ALA A 209 14.69 -11.73 -9.44
N GLY A 210 14.46 -11.62 -10.75
CA GLY A 210 13.37 -12.32 -11.45
C GLY A 210 11.99 -11.67 -11.31
N THR A 211 11.86 -10.52 -10.62
CA THR A 211 10.56 -9.83 -10.49
C THR A 211 10.30 -8.78 -11.57
N ARG A 212 11.36 -8.31 -12.25
CA ARG A 212 11.24 -7.35 -13.35
C ARG A 212 10.57 -7.98 -14.56
N GLN A 213 9.44 -7.41 -14.99
CA GLN A 213 8.64 -7.92 -16.09
C GLN A 213 7.77 -6.85 -16.74
N SER A 214 7.34 -7.08 -17.99
CA SER A 214 6.36 -6.21 -18.62
C SER A 214 4.99 -6.33 -17.94
N VAL A 215 4.33 -5.21 -17.71
CA VAL A 215 3.00 -5.13 -17.09
C VAL A 215 1.93 -4.62 -18.06
N GLY A 216 2.22 -4.66 -19.35
CA GLY A 216 1.36 -4.12 -20.41
C GLY A 216 1.58 -2.64 -20.69
N GLY A 217 1.04 -2.14 -21.81
CA GLY A 217 1.15 -0.72 -22.19
C GLY A 217 2.57 -0.23 -22.48
N GLY A 218 3.52 -1.14 -22.72
CA GLY A 218 4.94 -0.81 -22.88
C GLY A 218 5.65 -0.44 -21.57
N LEU A 219 5.01 -0.67 -20.42
CA LEU A 219 5.57 -0.40 -19.10
C LEU A 219 6.21 -1.66 -18.51
N GLU A 220 7.16 -1.44 -17.60
CA GLU A 220 7.88 -2.48 -16.87
C GLU A 220 7.67 -2.30 -15.38
N GLY A 221 7.33 -3.39 -14.70
CA GLY A 221 7.17 -3.47 -13.26
C GLY A 221 8.32 -4.23 -12.62
N VAL A 222 8.60 -3.94 -11.35
CA VAL A 222 9.64 -4.56 -10.54
C VAL A 222 9.24 -4.58 -9.06
N VAL A 223 9.72 -5.55 -8.29
CA VAL A 223 9.62 -5.54 -6.83
C VAL A 223 10.98 -5.19 -6.23
N PHE A 224 11.02 -4.16 -5.41
CA PHE A 224 12.18 -3.81 -4.59
C PHE A 224 12.01 -4.35 -3.17
N GLN A 225 13.13 -4.78 -2.60
CA GLN A 225 13.27 -5.00 -1.16
C GLN A 225 14.11 -3.86 -0.59
N LEU A 226 13.61 -3.27 0.50
CA LEU A 226 14.28 -2.25 1.28
C LEU A 226 14.43 -2.72 2.73
N GLN A 227 15.53 -2.33 3.37
CA GLN A 227 15.80 -2.64 4.78
C GLN A 227 16.76 -1.60 5.35
N HIS A 228 16.78 -1.43 6.67
CA HIS A 228 17.79 -0.58 7.31
C HIS A 228 19.20 -1.06 6.97
N CYS A 229 20.09 -0.12 6.61
CA CYS A 229 21.50 -0.43 6.47
C CYS A 229 22.05 -0.90 7.82
N THR A 230 22.63 -2.09 7.88
CA THR A 230 23.40 -2.54 9.06
C THR A 230 24.59 -1.61 9.25
N GLN A 231 24.69 -0.98 10.42
CA GLN A 231 25.91 -0.27 10.83
C GLN A 231 27.07 -1.25 11.06
#